data_AF-A0A4Y7QL56-F1
#
_entry.id   AF-A0A4Y7QL56-F1
#
_cell.length_a   1.000
_cell.length_b   1.000
_cell.length_c   1.000
_cell.angle_alpha   90.00
_cell.angle_beta   90.00
_cell.angle_gamma   90.00
#
_symmetry.space_group_name_H-M   'P 1'
#
loop_
_entity.id
_entity.type
_entity.pdbx_description
1 polymer ?
#
loop_
_entity_poly.entity_id
_entity_poly.type
_entity_poly.pdbx_seq_one_letter_code
_entity_poly.pdbx_strand_id
1 'polypeptide(L)'
;MWKCLLEALPGLLSFSVSATPCQSHPDRGLPEALGFLARTPDSEEAQFLVPNLTDLCLACVDLSDSNEAYRACFESRSRIAPLQKLHLFKCEGMNVPLLAEYINEVVLWERPVCIIREDGNNIRYE
;
A
#
# COMPACT_ATOMS: atom_id res chain seq x y z
N MET A 1 1.33 -9.79 11.80
CA MET A 1 2.65 -9.88 11.16
C MET A 1 3.04 -8.57 10.48
N TRP A 2 2.14 -7.95 9.70
CA TRP A 2 2.41 -6.67 9.01
C TRP A 2 2.96 -5.55 9.90
N LYS A 3 2.38 -5.36 11.09
CA LYS A 3 2.86 -4.37 12.06
C LYS A 3 4.36 -4.47 12.34
N CYS A 4 4.84 -5.65 12.72
CA CYS A 4 6.26 -5.87 13.04
C CYS A 4 7.18 -5.66 11.82
N LEU A 5 6.70 -6.01 10.61
CA LEU A 5 7.46 -5.78 9.38
C LEU A 5 7.62 -4.29 9.09
N LEU A 6 6.54 -3.52 9.21
CA LEU A 6 6.54 -2.07 8.96
C LEU A 6 7.34 -1.32 10.04
N GLU A 7 7.26 -1.75 11.30
CA GLU A 7 8.11 -1.24 12.39
C GLU A 7 9.60 -1.39 12.12
N ALA A 8 10.01 -2.46 11.43
CA ALA A 8 11.41 -2.68 11.06
C ALA A 8 11.88 -1.83 9.88
N LEU A 9 10.96 -1.15 9.17
CA LEU A 9 11.23 -0.44 7.92
C LEU A 9 10.66 1.00 7.93
N PRO A 10 10.97 1.87 8.90
CA PRO A 10 10.34 3.19 9.02
C PRO A 10 10.66 4.15 7.85
N GLY A 11 11.74 3.91 7.12
CA GLY A 11 12.13 4.68 5.93
C GLY A 11 11.48 4.22 4.62
N LEU A 12 10.51 3.31 4.67
CA LEU A 12 9.89 2.74 3.49
C LEU A 12 9.12 3.80 2.68
N LEU A 13 9.50 3.96 1.40
CA LEU A 13 8.85 4.89 0.47
C LEU A 13 7.81 4.23 -0.42
N SER A 14 8.09 2.99 -0.82
CA SER A 14 7.24 2.18 -1.69
C SER A 14 7.12 0.76 -1.14
N PHE A 15 5.91 0.21 -1.16
CA PHE A 15 5.63 -1.13 -0.68
C PHE A 15 4.79 -1.92 -1.68
N SER A 16 5.16 -3.17 -1.93
CA SER A 16 4.42 -4.04 -2.84
C SER A 16 4.07 -5.35 -2.15
N VAL A 17 2.80 -5.72 -2.22
CA VAL A 17 2.28 -7.01 -1.79
C VAL A 17 1.71 -7.72 -2.99
N SER A 18 2.22 -8.92 -3.24
CA SER A 18 1.70 -9.81 -4.26
C SER A 18 1.39 -11.17 -3.66
N ALA A 19 0.30 -11.77 -4.12
CA ALA A 19 0.04 -13.19 -3.88
C ALA A 19 0.05 -13.95 -5.19
N THR A 20 0.47 -15.21 -5.13
CA THR A 20 0.16 -16.14 -6.21
C THR A 20 -1.36 -16.36 -6.22
N PRO A 21 -2.01 -16.34 -7.40
CA PRO A 21 -3.44 -16.58 -7.49
C PRO A 21 -3.77 -17.90 -6.80
N CYS A 22 -4.67 -17.86 -5.80
CA CYS A 22 -5.63 -18.91 -5.42
C CYS A 22 -5.84 -19.23 -3.93
N GLN A 23 -5.05 -18.82 -2.92
CA GLN A 23 -5.31 -19.37 -1.55
C GLN A 23 -5.13 -18.49 -0.30
N SER A 24 -4.94 -17.18 -0.41
CA SER A 24 -4.91 -16.35 0.80
C SER A 24 -5.30 -14.90 0.55
N HIS A 25 -5.82 -14.23 1.58
CA HIS A 25 -5.93 -12.78 1.70
C HIS A 25 -4.62 -12.27 2.33
N PRO A 26 -3.51 -12.13 1.57
CA PRO A 26 -2.21 -11.73 2.13
C PRO A 26 -2.31 -10.36 2.79
N ASP A 27 -3.17 -9.50 2.28
CA ASP A 27 -3.44 -8.15 2.76
C ASP A 27 -4.17 -8.11 4.11
N ARG A 28 -4.67 -9.23 4.63
CA ARG A 28 -5.39 -9.24 5.90
C ARG A 28 -4.50 -8.69 7.03
N GLY A 29 -4.95 -7.63 7.69
CA GLY A 29 -4.20 -6.93 8.74
C GLY A 29 -3.19 -5.89 8.23
N LEU A 30 -3.02 -5.76 6.91
CA LEU A 30 -2.15 -4.75 6.29
C LEU A 30 -2.73 -3.33 6.42
N PRO A 31 -3.99 -3.05 6.06
CA PRO A 31 -4.53 -1.69 6.19
C PRO A 31 -4.50 -1.19 7.64
N GLU A 32 -4.79 -2.06 8.62
CA GLU A 32 -4.70 -1.73 10.04
C GLU A 32 -3.27 -1.42 10.47
N ALA A 33 -2.28 -2.15 9.94
CA ALA A 33 -0.87 -1.90 10.22
C ALA A 33 -0.37 -0.61 9.58
N LEU A 34 -0.78 -0.32 8.33
CA LEU A 34 -0.45 0.93 7.63
C LEU A 34 -1.09 2.16 8.28
N GLY A 35 -2.28 1.99 8.86
CA GLY A 35 -3.00 3.02 9.60
C GLY A 35 -2.63 3.11 11.08
N PHE A 36 -1.71 2.26 11.56
CA PHE A 36 -1.33 2.25 12.96
C PHE A 36 -0.45 3.44 13.31
N LEU A 37 -0.90 4.23 14.29
CA LEU A 37 -0.12 5.28 14.93
C LEU A 37 0.61 4.73 16.15
N ALA A 38 1.94 4.66 16.08
CA ALA A 38 2.79 4.32 17.21
C ALA A 38 3.21 5.59 17.95
N ARG A 39 3.30 5.51 19.28
CA ARG A 39 4.04 6.49 20.08
C ARG A 39 5.47 5.99 20.21
N THR A 40 6.44 6.79 19.82
CA THR A 40 7.84 6.49 20.11
C THR A 40 8.13 6.90 21.56
N PRO A 41 8.98 6.17 22.29
CA PRO A 41 9.33 6.53 23.67
C PRO A 41 9.89 7.95 23.78
N ASP A 42 10.52 8.42 22.71
CA ASP A 42 11.26 9.69 22.64
C ASP A 42 10.44 10.85 22.04
N SER A 43 9.17 10.63 21.68
CA SER A 43 8.27 11.68 21.15
C SER A 43 6.89 11.59 21.78
N GLU A 44 6.34 12.74 22.19
CA GLU A 44 4.94 12.83 22.60
C GLU A 44 3.97 12.73 21.41
N GLU A 45 4.48 12.88 20.18
CA GLU A 45 3.68 12.83 18.96
C GLU A 45 3.58 11.39 18.43
N ALA A 46 2.36 10.95 18.16
CA ALA A 46 2.11 9.68 17.53
C ALA A 46 2.44 9.76 16.03
N GLN A 47 3.17 8.78 15.52
CA GLN A 47 3.58 8.71 14.11
C GLN A 47 3.18 7.37 13.51
N PHE A 48 2.88 7.36 12.21
CA PHE A 48 2.66 6.12 11.49
C PHE A 48 3.94 5.29 11.47
N LEU A 49 3.81 3.96 11.43
CA LEU A 49 4.97 3.06 11.34
C LEU A 49 5.85 3.31 10.12
N VAL A 50 5.22 3.67 9.02
CA VAL A 50 5.87 4.04 7.76
C VAL A 50 5.35 5.41 7.31
N PRO A 51 5.85 6.51 7.92
CA PRO A 51 5.32 7.84 7.68
C PRO A 51 5.70 8.37 6.29
N ASN A 52 6.76 7.85 5.68
CA ASN A 52 7.24 8.27 4.36
C ASN A 52 6.70 7.41 3.21
N LEU A 53 5.82 6.44 3.50
CA LEU A 53 5.24 5.59 2.47
C LEU A 53 4.32 6.44 1.58
N THR A 54 4.67 6.48 0.29
CA THR A 54 3.97 7.27 -0.73
C THR A 54 3.37 6.38 -1.82
N ASP A 55 3.94 5.22 -2.09
CA ASP A 55 3.45 4.29 -3.11
C ASP A 55 3.10 2.92 -2.51
N LEU A 56 1.86 2.48 -2.70
CA LEU A 56 1.40 1.14 -2.34
C LEU A 56 1.01 0.36 -3.59
N CYS A 57 1.54 -0.84 -3.76
CA CYS A 57 1.19 -1.75 -4.84
C CYS A 57 0.57 -3.02 -4.27
N LEU A 58 -0.63 -3.35 -4.75
CA LEU A 58 -1.33 -4.60 -4.48
C LEU A 58 -1.48 -5.36 -5.79
N ALA A 59 -1.05 -6.62 -5.80
CA ALA A 59 -1.02 -7.44 -7.00
C ALA A 59 -1.62 -8.83 -6.75
N CYS A 60 -2.57 -9.24 -7.59
CA CYS A 60 -3.21 -10.56 -7.54
C CYS A 60 -3.86 -10.84 -6.15
N VAL A 61 -4.54 -9.85 -5.59
CA VAL A 61 -5.20 -9.92 -4.28
C VAL A 61 -6.71 -9.76 -4.42
N ASP A 62 -7.49 -10.58 -3.73
CA ASP A 62 -8.93 -10.35 -3.50
C ASP A 62 -9.12 -9.44 -2.29
N LEU A 63 -9.65 -8.25 -2.56
CA LEU A 63 -9.80 -7.14 -1.62
C LEU A 63 -11.26 -6.88 -1.24
N SER A 64 -12.18 -7.77 -1.64
CA SER A 64 -13.62 -7.66 -1.37
C SER A 64 -13.94 -7.36 0.09
N ASP A 65 -13.28 -8.09 1.01
CA ASP A 65 -13.47 -7.96 2.46
C ASP A 65 -12.65 -6.83 3.13
N SER A 66 -11.70 -6.22 2.41
CA SER A 66 -10.75 -5.24 2.97
C SER A 66 -11.06 -3.79 2.64
N ASN A 67 -12.10 -3.51 1.83
CA ASN A 67 -12.43 -2.17 1.33
C ASN A 67 -12.56 -1.12 2.45
N GLU A 68 -13.35 -1.40 3.48
CA GLU A 68 -13.56 -0.43 4.59
C GLU A 68 -12.29 -0.24 5.44
N ALA A 69 -11.48 -1.29 5.62
CA ALA A 69 -10.24 -1.19 6.35
C ALA A 69 -9.22 -0.32 5.58
N TYR A 70 -9.11 -0.50 4.25
CA TYR A 70 -8.28 0.36 3.40
C TYR A 70 -8.78 1.80 3.37
N ARG A 71 -10.09 2.00 3.30
CA ARG A 71 -10.69 3.34 3.36
C ARG A 71 -10.31 4.05 4.66
N ALA A 72 -10.54 3.42 5.81
CA ALA A 72 -10.20 3.99 7.11
C ALA A 72 -8.70 4.27 7.26
N CYS A 73 -7.85 3.38 6.70
CA CYS A 73 -6.41 3.57 6.65
C CYS A 73 -6.04 4.83 5.86
N PHE A 74 -6.52 4.96 4.63
CA PHE A 74 -6.17 6.07 3.74
C PHE A 74 -6.75 7.40 4.23
N GLU A 75 -7.97 7.39 4.77
CA GLU A 75 -8.56 8.55 5.43
C GLU A 75 -7.69 9.06 6.58
N SER A 76 -7.29 8.16 7.49
CA SER A 76 -6.41 8.48 8.63
C SER A 76 -5.08 9.09 8.16
N ARG A 77 -4.51 8.55 7.08
CA ARG A 77 -3.21 8.98 6.54
C ARG A 77 -3.28 10.28 5.74
N SER A 78 -4.40 10.59 5.10
CA SER A 78 -4.57 11.67 4.11
C SER A 78 -4.06 13.05 4.55
N ARG A 79 -4.08 13.34 5.85
CA ARG A 79 -3.69 14.66 6.39
C ARG A 79 -2.23 14.77 6.83
N ILE A 80 -1.62 13.65 7.23
CA ILE A 80 -0.34 13.64 7.95
C ILE A 80 0.75 12.92 7.13
N ALA A 81 0.40 11.81 6.50
CA ALA A 81 1.32 10.95 5.75
C ALA A 81 0.63 10.35 4.51
N PRO A 82 0.15 11.21 3.58
CA PRO A 82 -0.71 10.78 2.49
C PRO A 82 0.01 9.84 1.53
N LEU A 83 -0.66 8.75 1.18
CA LEU A 83 -0.27 7.95 0.03
C LEU A 83 -0.50 8.77 -1.24
N GLN A 84 0.51 8.80 -2.10
CA GLN A 84 0.45 9.45 -3.39
C GLN A 84 -0.16 8.50 -4.42
N LYS A 85 0.26 7.23 -4.42
CA LYS A 85 -0.13 6.27 -5.45
C LYS A 85 -0.59 4.95 -4.87
N LEU A 86 -1.70 4.46 -5.40
CA LEU A 86 -2.16 3.08 -5.22
C LEU A 86 -2.14 2.36 -6.56
N HIS A 87 -1.26 1.37 -6.69
CA HIS A 87 -1.18 0.51 -7.85
C HIS A 87 -1.96 -0.78 -7.60
N LEU A 88 -2.94 -1.07 -8.44
CA LEU A 88 -3.73 -2.29 -8.39
C LEU A 88 -3.46 -3.12 -9.65
N PHE A 89 -2.88 -4.29 -9.48
CA PHE A 89 -2.59 -5.21 -10.59
C PHE A 89 -3.34 -6.51 -10.41
N LYS A 90 -4.27 -6.85 -11.32
CA LYS A 90 -5.07 -8.08 -11.22
C LYS A 90 -5.71 -8.29 -9.83
N CYS A 91 -6.14 -7.21 -9.19
CA CYS A 91 -6.89 -7.29 -7.93
C CYS A 91 -8.38 -7.45 -8.20
N GLU A 92 -9.06 -8.17 -7.32
CA GLU A 92 -10.50 -8.39 -7.37
C GLU A 92 -11.19 -7.72 -6.17
N GLY A 93 -12.48 -7.42 -6.29
CA GLY A 93 -13.30 -6.94 -5.18
C GLY A 93 -13.01 -5.51 -4.68
N MET A 94 -12.05 -4.79 -5.26
CA MET A 94 -11.69 -3.43 -4.81
C MET A 94 -12.69 -2.37 -5.30
N ASN A 95 -13.24 -1.59 -4.38
CA ASN A 95 -14.07 -0.43 -4.65
C ASN A 95 -13.18 0.81 -4.85
N VAL A 96 -12.67 0.98 -6.07
CA VAL A 96 -11.76 2.09 -6.42
C VAL A 96 -12.37 3.48 -6.14
N PRO A 97 -13.63 3.77 -6.50
CA PRO A 97 -14.24 5.06 -6.17
C PRO A 97 -14.19 5.41 -4.68
N LEU A 98 -14.43 4.44 -3.81
CA LEU A 98 -14.41 4.63 -2.35
C LEU A 98 -13.03 5.07 -1.83
N LEU A 99 -11.95 4.58 -2.45
CA LEU A 99 -10.58 4.80 -1.98
C LEU A 99 -9.92 6.01 -2.64
N ALA A 100 -10.33 6.34 -3.87
CA ALA A 100 -9.80 7.47 -4.63
C ALA A 100 -10.08 8.83 -3.96
N GLU A 101 -11.03 8.91 -3.02
CA GLU A 101 -11.29 10.13 -2.24
C GLU A 101 -10.11 10.52 -1.33
N TYR A 102 -9.25 9.56 -0.97
CA TYR A 102 -8.20 9.74 0.03
C TYR A 102 -6.77 9.51 -0.52
N ILE A 103 -6.65 9.24 -1.83
CA ILE A 103 -5.39 8.97 -2.52
C ILE A 103 -5.30 9.87 -3.74
N ASN A 104 -4.12 10.43 -4.01
CA ASN A 104 -3.94 11.34 -5.14
C ASN A 104 -4.08 10.65 -6.50
N GLU A 105 -3.52 9.44 -6.66
CA GLU A 105 -3.56 8.69 -7.90
C GLU A 105 -3.82 7.21 -7.64
N VAL A 106 -4.84 6.64 -8.30
CA VAL A 106 -5.06 5.19 -8.33
C VAL A 106 -4.76 4.70 -9.75
N VAL A 107 -3.80 3.79 -9.87
CA VAL A 107 -3.34 3.25 -11.15
C VAL A 107 -3.76 1.79 -11.25
N LEU A 108 -4.63 1.50 -12.21
CA LEU A 108 -5.07 0.14 -12.51
C LEU A 108 -4.19 -0.45 -13.61
N TRP A 109 -3.50 -1.54 -13.32
CA TRP A 109 -2.66 -2.25 -14.27
C TRP A 109 -3.39 -3.50 -14.78
N GLU A 110 -3.73 -3.51 -16.07
CA GLU A 110 -4.33 -4.65 -16.73
C GLU A 110 -3.29 -5.60 -17.37
N ARG A 111 -2.04 -5.12 -17.53
CA ARG A 111 -0.91 -5.91 -18.03
C ARG A 111 0.29 -5.78 -17.08
N PRO A 112 1.07 -6.85 -16.86
CA PRO A 112 2.27 -6.75 -16.06
C PRO A 112 3.22 -5.79 -16.76
N VAL A 113 3.54 -4.67 -16.11
CA VAL A 113 4.72 -3.91 -16.52
C VAL A 113 5.92 -4.72 -16.05
N CYS A 114 6.47 -5.54 -16.93
CA CYS A 114 7.77 -6.15 -16.69
C CYS A 114 8.81 -5.04 -16.65
N ILE A 115 9.19 -4.59 -15.44
CA ILE A 115 10.37 -3.74 -15.28
C ILE A 115 11.59 -4.63 -15.48
N ILE A 116 12.01 -4.81 -16.73
CA ILE A 116 13.32 -5.38 -17.03
C ILE A 116 14.34 -4.28 -16.71
N ARG A 117 15.01 -4.41 -15.56
CA ARG A 117 16.22 -3.63 -15.31
C ARG A 117 17.35 -4.28 -16.10
N GLU A 118 17.56 -3.84 -17.34
CA GLU A 118 18.86 -4.01 -17.98
C GLU A 118 19.81 -2.96 -17.37
N ASP A 119 20.98 -3.41 -16.94
CA ASP A 119 22.00 -2.59 -16.33
C ASP A 119 22.29 -1.34 -17.16
N GLY A 120 22.02 -0.16 -16.58
CA GLY A 120 22.41 1.13 -17.15
C GLY A 120 21.26 1.99 -17.70
N ASN A 121 20.51 2.63 -16.81
CA ASN A 121 19.81 3.91 -17.03
C ASN A 121 18.69 4.02 -18.08
N ASN A 122 18.18 2.95 -18.67
CA ASN A 122 16.96 3.02 -19.49
C ASN A 122 15.85 2.14 -18.95
N ILE A 123 14.83 2.77 -18.38
CA ILE A 123 13.56 2.13 -18.08
C ILE A 123 12.77 2.06 -19.39
N ARG A 124 12.51 0.86 -19.90
CA ARG A 124 11.55 0.63 -20.98
C ARG A 124 10.25 0.09 -20.41
N TYR A 125 9.14 0.58 -20.98
CA TYR A 125 7.79 0.11 -20.70
C TYR A 125 7.36 -0.75 -21.90
N GLU A 126 7.02 -2.01 -21.66
CA GLU A 126 6.36 -2.90 -22.63
C GLU A 126 5.03 -3.40 -22.07
#